data_AF-A0A7S1KV11-F1
#
_entry.id   AF-A0A7S1KV11-F1
#
_cell.length_a   1.000
_cell.length_b   1.000
_cell.length_c   1.000
_cell.angle_alpha   90.00
_cell.angle_beta   90.00
_cell.angle_gamma   90.00
#
_symmetry.space_group_name_H-M   'P 1'
#
loop_
_entity.id
_entity.type
_entity.pdbx_description
1 polymer ?
#
loop_
_entity_poly.entity_id
_entity_poly.type
_entity_poly.pdbx_seq_one_letter_code
_entity_poly.pdbx_strand_id
1 'polypeptide(L)'
;GDPIEIGAVRKVQIKQKRIEPLMIASSKSNFGHLEGSAAGIAMNKCVMVVIKGVCAPTLHFKTLNPHLDHASFDAIFISEHNPYKFKQGHCQVSSFGVGGTNGHAIFWGRKFDEVQKDFTKIFLRKMLSSPPPIVQDGSNPADWDFRGLSYDAQPGEKYTVTFFKDDVTGEERFRYERQEDYVEPPEYYCLTGSFNDWGEDRMMETDAPNVFYSDVNVPEDGSVEFRILAEGDLDKVIAPATTTSKCLGTQVVGPAKDLRTSWIVKGEPGANLRVELLAPVRGPPSVMWFAQLPEE
;
A
#
# COMPACT_ATOMS: atom_id res chain seq x y z
N GLY A 1 6.91 -46.34 18.41
CA GLY A 1 7.50 -45.01 18.62
C GLY A 1 6.85 -44.33 19.79
N ASP A 2 5.54 -44.10 19.70
CA ASP A 2 4.80 -43.21 20.61
C ASP A 2 4.99 -43.50 22.11
N PRO A 3 4.94 -44.77 22.60
CA PRO A 3 5.18 -45.02 24.02
C PRO A 3 6.58 -44.62 24.50
N ILE A 4 7.58 -44.75 23.63
CA ILE A 4 8.97 -44.36 23.94
C ILE A 4 9.10 -42.84 23.98
N GLU A 5 8.55 -42.14 22.98
CA GLU A 5 8.57 -40.68 22.90
C GLU A 5 7.84 -40.04 24.09
N ILE A 6 6.59 -40.44 24.34
CA ILE A 6 5.81 -39.89 25.44
C ILE A 6 6.41 -40.28 26.79
N GLY A 7 6.93 -41.50 26.93
CA GLY A 7 7.65 -41.92 28.14
C GLY A 7 8.86 -41.04 28.44
N ALA A 8 9.62 -40.65 27.42
CA ALA A 8 10.75 -39.73 27.57
C ALA A 8 10.29 -38.31 27.93
N VAL A 9 9.28 -37.77 27.24
CA VAL A 9 8.70 -36.46 27.55
C VAL A 9 8.18 -36.43 28.99
N ARG A 10 7.40 -37.43 29.40
CA ARG A 10 6.87 -37.56 30.76
C ARG A 10 7.98 -37.52 31.80
N LYS A 11 9.04 -38.31 31.65
CA LYS A 11 10.17 -38.36 32.60
C LYS A 11 10.79 -36.98 32.87
N VAL A 12 10.85 -36.12 31.85
CA VAL A 12 11.37 -34.76 31.96
C VAL A 12 10.31 -33.80 32.50
N GLN A 13 9.10 -33.87 31.96
CA GLN A 13 8.05 -32.88 32.20
C GLN A 13 7.26 -33.09 33.50
N ILE A 14 7.28 -34.29 34.09
CA ILE A 14 6.57 -34.60 35.36
C ILE A 14 7.10 -33.80 36.55
N LYS A 15 8.35 -33.32 36.48
CA LYS A 15 8.97 -32.50 37.53
C LYS A 15 8.51 -31.03 37.49
N GLN A 16 7.87 -30.62 36.41
CA GLN A 16 7.46 -29.23 36.21
C GLN A 16 6.03 -29.04 36.72
N LYS A 17 5.86 -28.12 37.69
CA LYS A 17 4.54 -27.70 38.14
C LYS A 17 3.90 -26.84 37.05
N ARG A 18 2.66 -27.16 36.66
CA ARG A 18 1.88 -26.39 35.69
C ARG A 18 0.54 -26.02 36.28
N ILE A 19 0.00 -24.91 35.79
CA ILE A 19 -1.35 -24.46 36.11
C ILE A 19 -2.37 -25.14 35.19
N GLU A 20 -1.96 -25.41 33.95
CA GLU A 20 -2.77 -26.08 32.92
C GLU A 20 -1.96 -27.26 32.34
N PRO A 21 -2.61 -28.37 31.97
CA PRO A 21 -1.94 -29.54 31.41
C PRO A 21 -1.13 -29.22 30.15
N LEU A 22 -0.02 -29.94 29.94
CA LEU A 22 0.77 -29.81 28.72
C LEU A 22 0.01 -30.31 27.50
N MET A 23 -0.21 -29.47 26.50
CA MET A 23 -0.82 -29.88 25.24
C MET A 23 0.16 -30.67 24.37
N ILE A 24 -0.23 -31.88 23.97
CA ILE A 24 0.53 -32.76 23.09
C ILE A 24 -0.25 -32.98 21.80
N ALA A 25 0.39 -32.68 20.67
CA ALA A 25 -0.18 -32.87 19.35
C ALA A 25 0.92 -33.21 18.33
N SER A 26 0.50 -33.83 17.24
CA SER A 26 1.37 -34.09 16.08
C SER A 26 0.77 -33.42 14.83
N SER A 27 1.62 -32.86 13.97
CA SER A 27 1.19 -32.43 12.63
C SER A 27 1.09 -33.60 11.65
N LYS A 28 1.73 -34.74 11.97
CA LYS A 28 1.77 -35.91 11.09
C LYS A 28 0.39 -36.54 10.89
N SER A 29 -0.51 -36.39 11.86
CA SER A 29 -1.89 -36.84 11.70
C SER A 29 -2.65 -36.08 10.61
N ASN A 30 -2.22 -34.85 10.27
CA ASN A 30 -2.89 -34.01 9.29
C ASN A 30 -2.24 -34.09 7.91
N PHE A 31 -0.91 -34.17 7.86
CA PHE A 31 -0.13 -34.05 6.62
C PHE A 31 0.70 -35.29 6.28
N GLY A 32 0.61 -36.35 7.09
CA GLY A 32 1.51 -37.49 7.00
C GLY A 32 2.93 -37.16 7.47
N HIS A 33 3.85 -38.08 7.26
CA HIS A 33 5.24 -37.91 7.62
C HIS A 33 6.03 -37.25 6.48
N LEU A 34 6.21 -35.93 6.56
CA LEU A 34 6.91 -35.13 5.53
C LEU A 34 8.45 -35.25 5.56
N GLU A 35 9.00 -36.36 6.09
CA GLU A 35 10.45 -36.61 6.22
C GLU A 35 11.26 -35.38 6.67
N GLY A 36 12.14 -34.86 5.81
CA GLY A 36 13.00 -33.69 6.10
C GLY A 36 12.24 -32.41 6.46
N SER A 37 10.96 -32.29 6.07
CA SER A 37 10.10 -31.16 6.40
C SER A 37 9.23 -31.38 7.65
N ALA A 38 9.32 -32.54 8.31
CA ALA A 38 8.46 -32.88 9.45
C ALA A 38 8.61 -31.91 10.63
N ALA A 39 9.83 -31.43 10.90
CA ALA A 39 10.08 -30.45 11.96
C ALA A 39 9.54 -29.06 11.60
N GLY A 40 9.70 -28.64 10.33
CA GLY A 40 9.22 -27.33 9.86
C GLY A 40 7.70 -27.19 9.95
N ILE A 41 6.95 -28.22 9.56
CA ILE A 41 5.48 -28.19 9.66
C ILE A 41 4.99 -28.23 11.12
N ALA A 42 5.72 -28.89 12.02
CA ALA A 42 5.43 -28.90 13.45
C ALA A 42 5.70 -27.52 14.09
N MET A 43 6.79 -26.86 13.68
CA MET A 43 7.10 -25.49 14.10
C MET A 43 6.04 -24.50 13.62
N ASN A 44 5.61 -24.61 12.36
CA ASN A 44 4.52 -23.79 11.82
C ASN A 44 3.23 -23.98 12.62
N LYS A 45 2.84 -25.23 12.92
CA LYS A 45 1.67 -25.53 13.78
C LYS A 45 1.77 -24.78 15.11
N CYS A 46 2.92 -24.83 15.77
CA CYS A 46 3.11 -24.13 17.05
C CYS A 46 3.01 -22.60 16.94
N VAL A 47 3.55 -21.99 15.88
CA VAL A 47 3.39 -20.56 15.59
C VAL A 47 1.90 -20.21 15.41
N MET A 48 1.18 -21.03 14.65
CA MET A 48 -0.24 -20.84 14.41
C MET A 48 -1.08 -20.98 15.69
N VAL A 49 -0.71 -21.87 16.62
CA VAL A 49 -1.37 -21.99 17.93
C VAL A 49 -1.28 -20.67 18.71
N VAL A 50 -0.12 -20.03 18.73
CA VAL A 50 0.07 -18.75 19.43
C VAL A 50 -0.70 -17.62 18.74
N ILE A 51 -0.62 -17.52 17.41
CA ILE A 51 -1.32 -16.48 16.63
C ILE A 51 -2.84 -16.60 16.76
N LYS A 52 -3.37 -17.81 16.58
CA LYS A 52 -4.82 -18.06 16.56
C LYS A 52 -5.40 -18.29 17.95
N GLY A 53 -4.59 -18.54 18.97
CA GLY A 53 -5.06 -18.83 20.32
C GLY A 53 -5.82 -20.15 20.43
N VAL A 54 -5.55 -21.12 19.55
CA VAL A 54 -6.22 -22.42 19.53
C VAL A 54 -5.31 -23.50 18.95
N CYS A 55 -5.31 -24.69 19.57
CA CYS A 55 -4.64 -25.87 19.06
C CYS A 55 -5.61 -26.75 18.27
N ALA A 56 -5.27 -27.06 17.03
CA ALA A 56 -6.04 -27.95 16.18
C ALA A 56 -5.86 -29.43 16.58
N PRO A 57 -6.92 -30.25 16.48
CA PRO A 57 -6.90 -31.65 16.89
C PRO A 57 -5.90 -32.51 16.14
N THR A 58 -5.41 -33.54 16.84
CA THR A 58 -4.69 -34.67 16.27
C THR A 58 -5.72 -35.62 15.66
N LEU A 59 -5.61 -35.86 14.36
CA LEU A 59 -6.56 -36.73 13.66
C LEU A 59 -6.30 -38.21 13.97
N HIS A 60 -7.31 -39.05 13.72
CA HIS A 60 -7.29 -40.50 13.95
C HIS A 60 -7.10 -40.92 15.42
N PHE A 61 -7.19 -39.97 16.35
CA PHE A 61 -7.06 -40.22 17.77
C PHE A 61 -8.43 -40.54 18.39
N LYS A 62 -8.80 -41.83 18.39
CA LYS A 62 -10.05 -42.33 18.99
C LYS A 62 -9.86 -42.93 20.38
N THR A 63 -8.78 -43.70 20.53
CA THR A 63 -8.45 -44.40 21.77
C THR A 63 -6.98 -44.19 22.06
N LEU A 64 -6.63 -43.88 23.31
CA LEU A 64 -5.24 -43.75 23.72
C LEU A 64 -4.52 -45.09 23.58
N ASN A 65 -3.25 -45.04 23.14
CA ASN A 65 -2.44 -46.24 23.02
C ASN A 65 -2.31 -46.92 24.40
N PRO A 66 -2.69 -48.21 24.55
CA PRO A 66 -2.73 -48.89 25.85
C PRO A 66 -1.34 -49.09 26.47
N HIS A 67 -0.26 -48.95 25.68
CA HIS A 67 1.11 -49.02 26.17
C HIS A 67 1.62 -47.68 26.74
N LEU A 68 0.81 -46.60 26.69
CA LEU A 68 1.16 -45.31 27.28
C LEU A 68 0.82 -45.29 28.77
N ASP A 69 1.85 -45.21 29.61
CA ASP A 69 1.71 -44.83 31.01
C ASP A 69 1.40 -43.33 31.12
N HIS A 70 0.11 -43.02 31.15
CA HIS A 70 -0.43 -41.67 31.29
C HIS A 70 -0.78 -41.33 32.76
N ALA A 71 -0.68 -42.29 33.67
CA ALA A 71 -0.95 -42.05 35.08
C ALA A 71 0.03 -41.00 35.62
N SER A 72 -0.47 -39.96 36.30
CA SER A 72 0.33 -38.85 36.85
C SER A 72 1.13 -38.04 35.82
N PHE A 73 0.75 -38.06 34.53
CA PHE A 73 1.29 -37.14 33.54
C PHE A 73 0.29 -36.03 33.26
N ASP A 74 0.58 -34.83 33.75
CA ASP A 74 -0.26 -33.63 33.56
C ASP A 74 -0.14 -33.09 32.12
N ALA A 75 -0.68 -33.86 31.18
CA ALA A 75 -0.67 -33.60 29.76
C ALA A 75 -1.98 -34.05 29.11
N ILE A 76 -2.38 -33.33 28.07
CA ILE A 76 -3.59 -33.61 27.29
C ILE A 76 -3.22 -33.84 25.83
N PHE A 77 -3.70 -34.96 25.29
CA PHE A 77 -3.61 -35.25 23.85
C PHE A 77 -4.78 -34.57 23.15
N ILE A 78 -4.49 -33.68 22.21
CA ILE A 78 -5.51 -32.81 21.62
C ILE A 78 -6.40 -33.60 20.66
N SER A 79 -7.58 -34.02 21.11
CA SER A 79 -8.61 -34.72 20.33
C SER A 79 -9.62 -33.79 19.66
N GLU A 80 -9.76 -32.56 20.18
CA GLU A 80 -10.66 -31.52 19.68
C GLU A 80 -9.98 -30.15 19.68
N HIS A 81 -10.64 -29.12 19.14
CA HIS A 81 -10.09 -27.76 19.18
C HIS A 81 -9.95 -27.29 20.63
N ASN A 82 -8.72 -27.05 21.07
CA ASN A 82 -8.45 -26.65 22.45
C ASN A 82 -7.95 -25.20 22.51
N PRO A 83 -8.64 -24.27 23.19
CA PRO A 83 -8.21 -22.89 23.32
C PRO A 83 -6.83 -22.78 23.97
N TYR A 84 -5.92 -22.08 23.30
CA TYR A 84 -4.67 -21.64 23.89
C TYR A 84 -4.88 -20.28 24.56
N LYS A 85 -5.19 -20.33 25.87
CA LYS A 85 -5.62 -19.16 26.66
C LYS A 85 -4.49 -18.16 26.96
N PHE A 86 -3.25 -18.47 26.62
CA PHE A 86 -2.10 -17.63 26.95
C PHE A 86 -1.76 -16.67 25.80
N LYS A 87 -1.50 -15.40 26.13
CA LYS A 87 -1.03 -14.41 25.15
C LYS A 87 0.42 -14.64 24.70
N GLN A 88 1.17 -15.45 25.45
CA GLN A 88 2.55 -15.82 25.16
C GLN A 88 2.85 -17.18 25.80
N GLY A 89 3.84 -17.89 25.27
CA GLY A 89 4.35 -19.08 25.91
C GLY A 89 5.37 -19.82 25.09
N HIS A 90 5.82 -20.95 25.65
CA HIS A 90 6.81 -21.81 25.02
C HIS A 90 6.13 -22.94 24.28
N CYS A 91 6.63 -23.22 23.09
CA CYS A 91 6.29 -24.39 22.29
C CYS A 91 7.55 -25.23 22.10
N GLN A 92 7.35 -26.55 21.98
CA GLN A 92 8.45 -27.51 21.86
C GLN A 92 8.17 -28.42 20.65
N VAL A 93 9.19 -28.66 19.84
CA VAL A 93 9.11 -29.55 18.68
C VAL A 93 10.23 -30.58 18.78
N SER A 94 9.84 -31.86 18.78
CA SER A 94 10.74 -33.00 18.70
C SER A 94 10.72 -33.60 17.29
N SER A 95 11.88 -34.01 16.80
CA SER A 95 12.03 -34.73 15.53
C SER A 95 13.14 -35.77 15.64
N PHE A 96 12.83 -37.02 15.33
CA PHE A 96 13.74 -38.15 15.50
C PHE A 96 13.94 -38.85 14.16
N GLY A 97 15.18 -38.86 13.66
CA GLY A 97 15.53 -39.52 12.41
C GLY A 97 15.70 -41.03 12.60
N VAL A 98 15.35 -41.82 11.59
CA VAL A 98 15.54 -43.28 11.61
C VAL A 98 17.00 -43.70 11.82
N GLY A 99 17.95 -42.86 11.40
CA GLY A 99 19.39 -43.06 11.62
C GLY A 99 19.87 -42.78 13.06
N GLY A 100 18.98 -42.40 13.98
CA GLY A 100 19.29 -42.18 15.39
C GLY A 100 19.63 -40.74 15.77
N THR A 101 19.79 -39.83 14.80
CA THR A 101 19.97 -38.39 15.08
C THR A 101 18.66 -37.77 15.54
N ASN A 102 18.72 -37.13 16.71
CA ASN A 102 17.55 -36.53 17.37
C ASN A 102 17.69 -35.01 17.43
N GLY A 103 16.59 -34.30 17.17
CA GLY A 103 16.48 -32.86 17.33
C GLY A 103 15.31 -32.51 18.25
N HIS A 104 15.54 -31.56 19.15
CA HIS A 104 14.50 -30.98 20.00
C HIS A 104 14.70 -29.47 20.09
N ALA A 105 13.69 -28.70 19.72
CA ALA A 105 13.73 -27.25 19.73
C ALA A 105 12.66 -26.70 20.67
N ILE A 106 13.05 -25.70 21.47
CA ILE A 106 12.15 -24.93 22.32
C ILE A 106 12.15 -23.50 21.79
N PHE A 107 10.97 -22.93 21.61
CA PHE A 107 10.82 -21.55 21.16
C PHE A 107 9.73 -20.86 21.95
N TRP A 108 9.93 -19.56 22.15
CA TRP A 108 8.98 -18.69 22.81
C TRP A 108 8.26 -17.84 21.77
N GLY A 109 6.94 -17.73 21.90
CA GLY A 109 6.11 -16.90 21.05
C GLY A 109 5.18 -16.03 21.87
N ARG A 110 4.86 -14.85 21.35
CA ARG A 110 3.85 -13.94 21.88
C ARG A 110 2.90 -13.54 20.76
N LYS A 111 1.61 -13.56 21.04
CA LYS A 111 0.61 -12.94 20.19
C LYS A 111 0.80 -11.43 20.30
N PHE A 112 1.26 -10.81 19.21
CA PHE A 112 1.11 -9.38 19.03
C PHE A 112 -0.35 -9.18 18.61
N ASP A 113 -1.10 -8.38 19.36
CA ASP A 113 -2.44 -7.99 18.92
C ASP A 113 -2.25 -7.29 17.57
N GLU A 114 -2.68 -7.95 16.48
CA GLU A 114 -2.73 -7.32 15.17
C GLU A 114 -3.65 -6.11 15.32
N VAL A 115 -3.19 -4.93 14.90
CA VAL A 115 -4.08 -3.80 14.62
C VAL A 115 -5.18 -4.37 13.73
N GLN A 116 -6.39 -4.50 14.29
CA GLN A 116 -7.52 -5.10 13.60
C GLN A 116 -7.69 -4.34 12.29
N LYS A 117 -7.47 -5.01 11.15
CA LYS A 117 -7.67 -4.38 9.86
C LYS A 117 -9.11 -3.90 9.84
N ASP A 118 -9.29 -2.60 9.80
CA ASP A 118 -10.60 -1.97 9.72
C ASP A 118 -11.19 -2.33 8.36
N PHE A 119 -11.96 -3.41 8.33
CA PHE A 119 -12.61 -3.90 7.13
C PHE A 119 -13.57 -2.86 6.56
N THR A 120 -14.14 -1.98 7.41
CA THR A 120 -14.94 -0.83 6.97
C THR A 120 -14.07 0.14 6.19
N LYS A 121 -12.88 0.48 6.69
CA LYS A 121 -11.94 1.36 5.98
C LYS A 121 -11.46 0.76 4.65
N ILE A 122 -11.18 -0.54 4.62
CA ILE A 122 -10.79 -1.24 3.38
C ILE A 122 -11.95 -1.30 2.39
N PHE A 123 -13.16 -1.60 2.86
CA PHE A 123 -14.38 -1.65 2.06
C PHE A 123 -14.72 -0.27 1.48
N LEU A 124 -14.71 0.78 2.31
CA LEU A 124 -14.93 2.17 1.88
C LEU A 124 -13.90 2.60 0.84
N ARG A 125 -12.62 2.26 1.02
CA ARG A 125 -11.59 2.53 0.01
C ARG A 125 -11.88 1.83 -1.32
N LYS A 126 -12.31 0.56 -1.28
CA LYS A 126 -12.69 -0.20 -2.49
C LYS A 126 -13.92 0.40 -3.18
N MET A 127 -14.92 0.78 -2.40
CA MET A 127 -16.16 1.38 -2.89
C MET A 127 -15.90 2.74 -3.55
N LEU A 128 -15.08 3.59 -2.93
CA LEU A 128 -14.64 4.88 -3.50
C LEU A 128 -13.80 4.71 -4.77
N SER A 129 -13.03 3.62 -4.89
CA SER A 129 -12.23 3.34 -6.09
C SER A 129 -12.97 2.58 -7.19
N SER A 130 -14.20 2.14 -6.92
CA SER A 130 -14.98 1.39 -7.91
C SER A 130 -15.58 2.37 -8.91
N PRO A 131 -15.51 2.09 -10.23
CA PRO A 131 -16.15 2.95 -11.22
C PRO A 131 -17.65 3.04 -10.92
N PRO A 132 -18.29 4.20 -11.17
CA PRO A 132 -19.71 4.36 -10.95
C PRO A 132 -20.49 3.29 -11.75
N PRO A 133 -21.58 2.74 -11.18
CA PRO A 133 -22.36 1.71 -11.87
C PRO A 133 -22.87 2.26 -13.20
N ILE A 134 -22.64 1.50 -14.28
CA ILE A 134 -23.16 1.82 -15.62
C ILE A 134 -24.68 1.75 -15.54
N VAL A 135 -25.34 2.87 -15.81
CA VAL A 135 -26.80 2.91 -15.94
C VAL A 135 -27.13 2.55 -17.38
N GLN A 136 -27.73 1.38 -17.59
CA GLN A 136 -28.21 0.97 -18.90
C GLN A 136 -29.40 1.87 -19.27
N ASP A 137 -29.23 2.71 -20.29
CA ASP A 137 -30.33 3.47 -20.85
C ASP A 137 -30.83 2.85 -22.15
N GLY A 138 -32.05 2.31 -22.11
CA GLY A 138 -32.66 1.63 -23.25
C GLY A 138 -31.85 0.41 -23.75
N SER A 139 -32.13 0.01 -24.99
CA SER A 139 -31.55 -1.18 -25.62
C SER A 139 -30.31 -0.90 -26.49
N ASN A 140 -29.96 0.37 -26.69
CA ASN A 140 -28.80 0.78 -27.49
C ASN A 140 -27.59 1.07 -26.59
N PRO A 141 -26.51 0.27 -26.64
CA PRO A 141 -25.32 0.46 -25.80
C PRO A 141 -24.57 1.78 -26.02
N ALA A 142 -24.81 2.47 -27.15
CA ALA A 142 -24.19 3.78 -27.43
C ALA A 142 -24.80 4.91 -26.58
N ASP A 143 -26.00 4.71 -26.03
CA ASP A 143 -26.71 5.69 -25.21
C ASP A 143 -26.48 5.46 -23.70
N TRP A 144 -25.68 4.45 -23.35
CA TRP A 144 -25.33 4.13 -21.97
C TRP A 144 -24.30 5.14 -21.46
N ASP A 145 -24.64 5.86 -20.39
CA ASP A 145 -23.84 6.97 -19.88
C ASP A 145 -23.83 7.02 -18.35
N PHE A 146 -22.82 7.68 -17.79
CA PHE A 146 -22.63 7.85 -16.35
C PHE A 146 -23.49 9.02 -15.85
N ARG A 147 -24.67 8.71 -15.29
CA ARG A 147 -25.63 9.74 -14.81
C ARG A 147 -25.38 10.22 -13.38
N GLY A 148 -24.34 9.73 -12.71
CA GLY A 148 -23.94 10.12 -11.35
C GLY A 148 -22.87 11.22 -11.32
N LEU A 149 -22.41 11.57 -10.13
CA LEU A 149 -21.17 12.34 -9.98
C LEU A 149 -20.02 11.62 -10.70
N SER A 150 -19.13 12.38 -11.35
CA SER A 150 -17.95 11.82 -11.99
C SER A 150 -17.07 11.11 -10.95
N TYR A 151 -16.32 10.09 -11.37
CA TYR A 151 -15.51 9.26 -10.46
C TYR A 151 -14.41 10.06 -9.72
N ASP A 152 -14.08 11.25 -10.23
CA ASP A 152 -13.07 12.17 -9.74
C ASP A 152 -13.64 13.35 -8.94
N ALA A 153 -14.95 13.39 -8.70
CA ALA A 153 -15.63 14.47 -8.00
C ALA A 153 -15.01 14.76 -6.62
N GLN A 154 -14.64 16.01 -6.36
CA GLN A 154 -14.04 16.45 -5.09
C GLN A 154 -15.05 17.21 -4.22
N PRO A 155 -14.93 17.15 -2.87
CA PRO A 155 -15.71 17.98 -1.98
C PRO A 155 -15.53 19.48 -2.29
N GLY A 156 -16.64 20.19 -2.54
CA GLY A 156 -16.65 21.62 -2.85
C GLY A 156 -16.90 21.97 -4.32
N GLU A 157 -16.89 20.99 -5.22
CA GLU A 157 -17.22 21.18 -6.63
C GLU A 157 -18.72 21.46 -6.83
N LYS A 158 -19.05 22.37 -7.76
CA LYS A 158 -20.43 22.72 -8.10
C LYS A 158 -20.89 21.91 -9.30
N TYR A 159 -22.15 21.51 -9.28
CA TYR A 159 -22.79 20.75 -10.36
C TYR A 159 -24.15 21.34 -10.67
N THR A 160 -24.49 21.40 -11.96
CA THR A 160 -25.86 21.62 -12.42
C THR A 160 -26.58 20.28 -12.44
N VAL A 161 -27.74 20.21 -11.79
CA VAL A 161 -28.59 19.01 -11.80
C VAL A 161 -29.78 19.27 -12.70
N THR A 162 -29.84 18.58 -13.83
CA THR A 162 -30.93 18.71 -14.81
C THR A 162 -31.90 17.55 -14.64
N PHE A 163 -33.17 17.85 -14.40
CA PHE A 163 -34.27 16.88 -14.35
C PHE A 163 -34.95 16.81 -15.72
N PHE A 164 -35.17 15.59 -16.22
CA PHE A 164 -35.84 15.37 -17.50
C PHE A 164 -36.63 14.07 -17.47
N LYS A 165 -37.58 13.93 -18.39
CA LYS A 165 -38.37 12.71 -18.52
C LYS A 165 -37.79 11.87 -19.65
N ASP A 166 -37.58 10.59 -19.37
CA ASP A 166 -37.07 9.66 -20.36
C ASP A 166 -38.17 9.34 -21.39
N ASP A 167 -37.92 9.65 -22.66
CA ASP A 167 -38.93 9.50 -23.72
C ASP A 167 -39.28 8.02 -24.02
N VAL A 168 -38.43 7.08 -23.61
CA VAL A 168 -38.61 5.64 -23.87
C VAL A 168 -39.30 4.94 -22.70
N THR A 169 -38.88 5.24 -21.48
CA THR A 169 -39.38 4.57 -20.25
C THR A 169 -40.45 5.38 -19.53
N GLY A 170 -40.57 6.67 -19.81
CA GLY A 170 -41.51 7.58 -19.16
C GLY A 170 -41.15 7.95 -17.72
N GLU A 171 -39.99 7.51 -17.22
CA GLU A 171 -39.51 7.79 -15.86
C GLU A 171 -38.92 9.20 -15.75
N GLU A 172 -39.13 9.84 -14.60
CA GLU A 172 -38.40 11.07 -14.24
C GLU A 172 -36.96 10.72 -13.88
N ARG A 173 -36.01 11.36 -14.56
CA ARG A 173 -34.57 11.13 -14.43
C ARG A 173 -33.83 12.43 -14.18
N PHE A 174 -32.57 12.31 -13.75
CA PHE A 174 -31.68 13.44 -13.53
C PHE A 174 -30.26 13.14 -14.03
N ARG A 175 -29.51 14.20 -14.36
CA ARG A 175 -28.08 14.14 -14.74
C ARG A 175 -27.31 15.24 -13.99
N TYR A 176 -26.10 14.91 -13.56
CA TYR A 176 -25.13 15.88 -13.05
C TYR A 176 -24.22 16.36 -14.18
N GLU A 177 -24.16 17.66 -14.39
CA GLU A 177 -23.17 18.30 -15.25
C GLU A 177 -22.26 19.15 -14.37
N ARG A 178 -20.95 18.85 -14.38
CA ARG A 178 -19.98 19.59 -13.57
C ARG A 178 -19.99 21.05 -14.03
N GLN A 179 -20.21 21.96 -13.08
CA GLN A 179 -20.08 23.38 -13.35
C GLN A 179 -18.57 23.67 -13.36
N GLU A 180 -17.97 23.59 -14.54
CA GLU A 180 -16.57 23.94 -14.74
C GLU A 180 -16.47 25.47 -14.57
N ASP A 181 -15.83 25.93 -13.49
CA ASP A 181 -15.25 27.27 -13.48
C ASP A 181 -14.17 27.23 -14.58
N TYR A 182 -14.52 27.71 -15.77
CA TYR A 182 -13.58 27.82 -16.89
C TYR A 182 -12.49 28.82 -16.48
N VAL A 183 -11.38 28.30 -15.95
CA VAL A 183 -10.16 29.06 -15.79
C VAL A 183 -9.47 28.99 -17.14
N GLU A 184 -9.56 30.08 -17.88
CA GLU A 184 -8.87 30.24 -19.15
C GLU A 184 -7.38 29.92 -18.93
N PRO A 185 -6.80 28.98 -19.70
CA PRO A 185 -5.42 28.59 -19.51
C PRO A 185 -4.51 29.80 -19.77
N PRO A 186 -3.44 29.99 -18.97
CA PRO A 186 -2.46 31.05 -19.21
C PRO A 186 -1.95 31.03 -20.65
N GLU A 187 -1.89 32.19 -21.31
CA GLU A 187 -1.40 32.28 -22.70
C GLU A 187 0.10 31.93 -22.82
N TYR A 188 0.89 32.18 -21.78
CA TYR A 188 2.32 31.86 -21.75
C TYR A 188 2.83 31.68 -20.32
N TYR A 189 4.02 31.10 -20.21
CA TYR A 189 4.71 30.89 -18.95
C TYR A 189 6.09 31.54 -18.98
N CYS A 190 6.55 32.02 -17.83
CA CYS A 190 7.88 32.59 -17.65
C CYS A 190 8.65 31.80 -16.60
N LEU A 191 9.89 31.45 -16.91
CA LEU A 191 10.85 30.91 -15.96
C LEU A 191 11.49 32.07 -15.19
N THR A 192 11.58 31.94 -13.87
CA THR A 192 12.19 32.95 -12.98
C THR A 192 13.08 32.26 -11.97
N GLY A 193 14.27 32.81 -11.68
CA GLY A 193 15.22 32.12 -10.81
C GLY A 193 16.52 32.87 -10.53
N SER A 194 17.47 32.17 -9.91
CA SER A 194 18.79 32.72 -9.54
C SER A 194 19.62 33.17 -10.74
N PHE A 195 19.36 32.64 -11.93
CA PHE A 195 20.11 32.89 -13.16
C PHE A 195 19.66 34.15 -13.92
N ASN A 196 18.51 34.73 -13.56
CA ASN A 196 17.96 35.94 -14.19
C ASN A 196 17.55 37.01 -13.15
N ASP A 197 18.18 37.00 -11.97
CA ASP A 197 17.85 37.89 -10.84
C ASP A 197 16.36 37.87 -10.45
N TRP A 198 15.71 36.70 -10.56
CA TRP A 198 14.26 36.53 -10.38
C TRP A 198 13.41 37.39 -11.34
N GLY A 199 13.97 37.71 -12.50
CA GLY A 199 13.26 38.32 -13.62
C GLY A 199 12.35 37.33 -14.36
N GLU A 200 11.68 37.83 -15.39
CA GLU A 200 10.80 37.03 -16.25
C GLU A 200 11.55 36.62 -17.51
N ASP A 201 11.74 35.31 -17.71
CA ASP A 201 12.24 34.76 -18.97
C ASP A 201 11.17 33.91 -19.64
N ARG A 202 10.74 34.28 -20.84
CA ARG A 202 9.58 33.65 -21.48
C ARG A 202 9.93 32.24 -21.96
N MET A 203 9.15 31.26 -21.54
CA MET A 203 9.29 29.88 -22.02
C MET A 203 8.79 29.76 -23.46
N MET A 204 9.51 28.98 -24.27
CA MET A 204 9.17 28.64 -25.65
C MET A 204 8.20 27.47 -25.69
N GLU A 205 7.32 27.44 -26.69
CA GLU A 205 6.44 26.29 -26.96
C GLU A 205 7.19 25.21 -27.73
N THR A 206 6.86 23.94 -27.44
CA THR A 206 7.30 22.80 -28.24
C THR A 206 6.23 22.40 -29.26
N ASP A 207 6.55 21.44 -30.14
CA ASP A 207 5.55 20.83 -31.03
C ASP A 207 4.45 20.06 -30.28
N ALA A 208 4.69 19.71 -29.00
CA ALA A 208 3.70 19.06 -28.16
C ALA A 208 2.77 20.09 -27.51
N PRO A 209 1.44 19.86 -27.54
CA PRO A 209 0.47 20.82 -27.03
C PRO A 209 0.62 21.04 -25.52
N ASN A 210 0.66 22.30 -25.10
CA ASN A 210 0.83 22.74 -23.72
C ASN A 210 2.13 22.29 -23.04
N VAL A 211 3.19 22.08 -23.82
CA VAL A 211 4.53 21.84 -23.32
C VAL A 211 5.40 23.05 -23.65
N PHE A 212 5.94 23.66 -22.60
CA PHE A 212 6.78 24.85 -22.66
C PHE A 212 8.18 24.50 -22.15
N TYR A 213 9.21 25.14 -22.69
CA TYR A 213 10.58 24.95 -22.24
C TYR A 213 11.39 26.25 -22.18
N SER A 214 12.39 26.29 -21.31
CA SER A 214 13.42 27.32 -21.31
C SER A 214 14.77 26.66 -21.03
N ASP A 215 15.81 27.18 -21.68
CA ASP A 215 17.18 26.69 -21.58
C ASP A 215 17.98 27.67 -20.73
N VAL A 216 18.58 27.15 -19.65
CA VAL A 216 19.26 27.93 -18.61
C VAL A 216 20.71 27.47 -18.50
N ASN A 217 21.64 28.40 -18.58
CA ASN A 217 23.04 28.11 -18.29
C ASN A 217 23.27 27.99 -16.79
N VAL A 218 23.92 26.90 -16.37
CA VAL A 218 24.26 26.67 -14.96
C VAL A 218 25.35 27.66 -14.53
N PRO A 219 25.11 28.51 -13.49
CA PRO A 219 26.08 29.49 -13.02
C PRO A 219 27.35 28.85 -12.41
N GLU A 220 28.37 29.66 -12.11
CA GLU A 220 29.64 29.19 -11.52
C GLU A 220 29.47 28.48 -10.16
N ASP A 221 28.39 28.77 -9.42
CA ASP A 221 28.07 28.12 -8.15
C ASP A 221 27.55 26.69 -8.30
N GLY A 222 27.28 26.24 -9.54
CA GLY A 222 26.77 24.92 -9.86
C GLY A 222 25.32 24.66 -9.41
N SER A 223 24.55 25.70 -9.08
CA SER A 223 23.17 25.58 -8.64
C SER A 223 22.21 26.54 -9.32
N VAL A 224 21.12 25.99 -9.86
CA VAL A 224 20.02 26.75 -10.46
C VAL A 224 18.81 26.64 -9.54
N GLU A 225 18.39 27.77 -8.97
CA GLU A 225 17.13 27.88 -8.26
C GLU A 225 16.09 28.52 -9.16
N PHE A 226 14.90 27.92 -9.31
CA PHE A 226 13.87 28.46 -10.18
C PHE A 226 12.44 28.22 -9.71
N ARG A 227 11.51 28.99 -10.28
CA ARG A 227 10.05 28.90 -10.24
C ARG A 227 9.50 29.20 -11.63
N ILE A 228 8.21 28.98 -11.82
CA ILE A 228 7.51 29.34 -13.06
C ILE A 228 6.36 30.28 -12.73
N LEU A 229 6.16 31.30 -13.55
CA LEU A 229 5.06 32.26 -13.44
C LEU A 229 4.09 32.03 -14.61
N ALA A 230 2.80 31.99 -14.33
CA ALA A 230 1.78 32.05 -15.38
C ALA A 230 1.59 33.51 -15.81
N GLU A 231 1.73 33.79 -17.11
CA GLU A 231 1.62 35.14 -17.70
C GLU A 231 2.58 36.19 -17.09
N GLY A 232 3.72 35.76 -16.53
CA GLY A 232 4.64 36.64 -15.82
C GLY A 232 4.10 37.21 -14.50
N ASP A 233 2.91 36.78 -14.05
CA ASP A 233 2.27 37.34 -12.85
C ASP A 233 2.86 36.74 -11.56
N LEU A 234 3.39 37.62 -10.69
CA LEU A 234 3.93 37.27 -9.38
C LEU A 234 2.87 36.71 -8.41
N ASP A 235 1.58 36.95 -8.67
CA ASP A 235 0.48 36.34 -7.91
C ASP A 235 0.08 34.95 -8.46
N LYS A 236 0.63 34.53 -9.61
CA LYS A 236 0.33 33.24 -10.27
C LYS A 236 1.57 32.35 -10.38
N VAL A 237 2.15 32.02 -9.24
CA VAL A 237 3.39 31.22 -9.15
C VAL A 237 3.09 29.73 -9.21
N ILE A 238 3.91 28.98 -9.94
CA ILE A 238 3.97 27.52 -9.99
C ILE A 238 5.30 27.07 -9.38
N ALA A 239 5.23 26.22 -8.36
CA ALA A 239 6.36 25.87 -7.50
C ALA A 239 6.21 24.44 -6.93
N PRO A 240 7.25 23.84 -6.33
CA PRO A 240 7.09 22.55 -5.65
C PRO A 240 6.34 22.72 -4.32
N ALA A 241 5.58 21.70 -3.92
CA ALA A 241 4.85 21.71 -2.64
C ALA A 241 5.76 21.77 -1.40
N THR A 242 7.04 21.42 -1.54
CA THR A 242 8.02 21.38 -0.45
C THR A 242 8.96 22.59 -0.53
N THR A 243 9.42 23.10 0.61
CA THR A 243 10.22 24.34 0.74
C THR A 243 11.41 24.43 -0.22
N THR A 244 12.06 23.30 -0.51
CA THR A 244 13.19 23.24 -1.44
C THR A 244 13.27 21.84 -2.03
N SER A 245 12.88 21.66 -3.30
CA SER A 245 12.91 20.34 -3.92
C SER A 245 14.12 20.15 -4.83
N LYS A 246 14.82 19.03 -4.63
CA LYS A 246 15.91 18.54 -5.49
C LYS A 246 15.49 17.36 -6.37
N CYS A 247 14.22 16.96 -6.32
CA CYS A 247 13.76 15.69 -6.87
C CYS A 247 12.65 15.89 -7.92
N LEU A 248 12.88 15.34 -9.11
CA LEU A 248 11.86 15.05 -10.11
C LEU A 248 10.77 14.16 -9.47
N GLY A 249 9.51 14.58 -9.54
CA GLY A 249 8.37 13.86 -8.94
C GLY A 249 7.79 14.47 -7.65
N THR A 250 8.29 15.63 -7.22
CA THR A 250 7.60 16.41 -6.17
C THR A 250 6.29 16.96 -6.70
N GLN A 251 5.22 16.93 -5.89
CA GLN A 251 3.95 17.52 -6.27
C GLN A 251 4.14 19.01 -6.63
N VAL A 252 3.70 19.38 -7.84
CA VAL A 252 3.68 20.76 -8.30
C VAL A 252 2.41 21.43 -7.80
N VAL A 253 2.55 22.63 -7.26
CA VAL A 253 1.44 23.46 -6.76
C VAL A 253 1.41 24.78 -7.51
N GLY A 254 0.22 25.34 -7.65
CA GLY A 254 -0.02 26.58 -8.39
C GLY A 254 -0.69 26.33 -9.75
N PRO A 255 -1.07 27.41 -10.46
CA PRO A 255 -0.76 28.81 -10.16
C PRO A 255 -1.44 29.32 -8.88
N ALA A 256 -0.67 29.86 -7.94
CA ALA A 256 -1.23 30.40 -6.69
C ALA A 256 -0.40 31.57 -6.14
N LYS A 257 -1.08 32.40 -5.34
CA LYS A 257 -0.50 33.57 -4.68
C LYS A 257 0.37 33.17 -3.47
N ASP A 258 1.39 33.98 -3.19
CA ASP A 258 2.27 33.87 -2.01
C ASP A 258 3.10 32.58 -1.90
N LEU A 259 3.29 31.83 -3.01
CA LEU A 259 4.19 30.68 -3.04
C LEU A 259 5.66 31.10 -3.00
N ARG A 260 6.37 30.67 -1.95
CA ARG A 260 7.80 30.97 -1.73
C ARG A 260 8.74 29.79 -1.93
N THR A 261 8.21 28.66 -2.39
CA THR A 261 8.98 27.43 -2.60
C THR A 261 9.66 27.43 -3.97
N SER A 262 10.75 26.70 -4.14
CA SER A 262 11.55 26.69 -5.37
C SER A 262 12.17 25.33 -5.64
N TRP A 263 12.44 25.07 -6.92
CA TRP A 263 13.26 23.93 -7.32
C TRP A 263 14.74 24.33 -7.24
N ILE A 264 15.59 23.43 -6.74
CA ILE A 264 17.04 23.59 -6.78
C ILE A 264 17.63 22.44 -7.56
N VAL A 265 18.26 22.77 -8.68
CA VAL A 265 18.95 21.84 -9.57
C VAL A 265 20.45 22.04 -9.42
N LYS A 266 21.20 20.95 -9.34
CA LYS A 266 22.67 20.96 -9.37
C LYS A 266 23.14 20.50 -10.74
N GLY A 267 24.06 21.24 -11.35
CA GLY A 267 24.65 20.92 -12.65
C GLY A 267 26.13 21.29 -12.70
N GLU A 268 26.80 20.87 -13.77
CA GLU A 268 28.18 21.30 -14.03
C GLU A 268 28.17 22.79 -14.46
N PRO A 269 29.03 23.65 -13.89
CA PRO A 269 29.12 25.05 -14.29
C PRO A 269 29.32 25.20 -15.80
N GLY A 270 28.51 26.03 -16.44
CA GLY A 270 28.54 26.25 -17.89
C GLY A 270 27.80 25.19 -18.73
N ALA A 271 27.23 24.14 -18.11
CA ALA A 271 26.32 23.25 -18.81
C ALA A 271 24.97 23.94 -19.10
N ASN A 272 24.31 23.52 -20.17
CA ASN A 272 22.96 24.00 -20.50
C ASN A 272 21.90 23.07 -19.90
N LEU A 273 21.01 23.62 -19.09
CA LEU A 273 19.91 22.91 -18.43
C LEU A 273 18.60 23.28 -19.12
N ARG A 274 17.91 22.30 -19.69
CA ARG A 274 16.55 22.48 -20.19
C ARG A 274 15.55 22.25 -19.06
N VAL A 275 14.64 23.21 -18.84
CA VAL A 275 13.48 23.09 -17.96
C VAL A 275 12.22 23.01 -18.81
N GLU A 276 11.41 21.98 -18.62
CA GLU A 276 10.14 21.75 -19.31
C GLU A 276 8.97 21.80 -18.34
N LEU A 277 7.90 22.50 -18.76
CA LEU A 277 6.61 22.53 -18.11
C LEU A 277 5.58 21.90 -19.04
N LEU A 278 4.93 20.84 -18.57
CA LEU A 278 3.67 20.35 -19.13
C LEU A 278 2.53 20.96 -18.31
N ALA A 279 1.73 21.81 -18.94
CA ALA A 279 0.60 22.50 -18.34
C ALA A 279 -0.71 22.01 -18.99
N PRO A 280 -1.25 20.85 -18.60
CA PRO A 280 -2.43 20.30 -19.26
C PRO A 280 -3.64 21.20 -19.03
N VAL A 281 -4.53 21.30 -20.03
CA VAL A 281 -5.83 21.99 -19.90
C VAL A 281 -6.65 21.42 -18.74
N ARG A 282 -6.44 20.15 -18.41
CA ARG A 282 -7.08 19.44 -17.30
C ARG A 282 -6.04 18.70 -16.45
N GLY A 283 -6.03 18.94 -15.15
CA GLY A 283 -5.15 18.26 -14.20
C GLY A 283 -3.96 19.11 -13.73
N PRO A 284 -3.14 18.59 -12.80
CA PRO A 284 -2.01 19.33 -12.25
C PRO A 284 -0.88 19.47 -13.28
N PRO A 285 -0.15 20.60 -13.29
CA PRO A 285 1.05 20.74 -14.11
C PRO A 285 2.16 19.78 -13.65
N SER A 286 3.06 19.43 -14.57
CA SER A 286 4.28 18.68 -14.25
C SER A 286 5.50 19.38 -14.81
N VAL A 287 6.57 19.40 -14.01
CA VAL A 287 7.83 20.06 -14.36
C VAL A 287 8.93 19.01 -14.44
N MET A 288 9.73 19.07 -15.50
CA MET A 288 10.93 18.26 -15.68
C MET A 288 12.13 19.14 -16.00
N TRP A 289 13.33 18.66 -15.71
CA TRP A 289 14.57 19.32 -16.10
C TRP A 289 15.65 18.30 -16.38
N PHE A 290 16.52 18.58 -17.34
CA PHE A 290 17.63 17.72 -17.73
C PHE A 290 18.75 18.52 -18.40
N ALA A 291 19.99 18.08 -18.23
CA ALA A 291 21.13 18.67 -18.92
C ALA A 291 21.06 18.33 -20.41
N GLN A 292 21.28 19.31 -21.27
CA GLN A 292 21.47 19.07 -22.70
C GLN A 292 22.89 18.59 -22.95
N LEU A 293 23.02 17.58 -23.81
CA LEU A 293 24.33 17.19 -24.33
C LEU A 293 24.81 18.27 -25.30
N PRO A 294 26.13 18.56 -25.36
CA PRO A 294 26.66 19.42 -26.41
C PRO A 294 26.28 18.83 -27.78
N GLU A 295 25.77 19.65 -28.69
CA GLU A 295 25.61 19.24 -30.08
C GLU A 295 27.01 18.93 -30.65
N GLU A 296 27.22 17.70 -31.13
CA GLU A 296 28.44 17.25 -31.83
C GLU A 296 28.58 17.89 -33.22
#